data_AF-K9X3S7-F1
#
_entry.id   AF-K9X3S7-F1
#
_cell.length_a   1.000
_cell.length_b   1.000
_cell.length_c   1.000
_cell.angle_alpha   90.00
_cell.angle_beta   90.00
_cell.angle_gamma   90.00
#
_symmetry.space_group_name_H-M   'P 1'
#
loop_
_entity.id
_entity.type
_entity.pdbx_description
1 polymer ?
#
loop_
_entity_poly.entity_id
_entity_poly.type
_entity_poly.pdbx_seq_one_letter_code
_entity_poly.pdbx_strand_id
1 'polypeptide(L)'
;MPRNKTISCQHHLFKSLGITIALLGLQQPSTLAQSLFGNPEPTEINQLSTPQSLDIPPIAQTEISPTRNESVTNEQDLLAPPQFNIVITRDFSSIWQMRVPIDQVNSLYATYALKAGNGQNGVFSSQQNSNSTVQVSLEPLAITEVSRDQNSNTALVQGGVRLRMNLAKAQLAGAYAGQLTVTVNSK
;
A
#
# COMPACT_ATOMS: atom_id res chain seq x y z
N MET A 1 82.77 -27.06 20.33
CA MET A 1 81.37 -26.58 20.26
C MET A 1 81.37 -25.06 20.13
N PRO A 2 81.11 -24.49 18.94
CA PRO A 2 81.05 -23.03 18.69
C PRO A 2 79.62 -22.51 18.93
N ARG A 3 79.37 -21.33 19.54
CA ARG A 3 79.55 -19.92 19.11
C ARG A 3 78.58 -19.47 18.00
N ASN A 4 77.49 -18.77 18.35
CA ASN A 4 77.33 -17.32 18.12
C ASN A 4 75.92 -16.79 18.47
N LYS A 5 75.92 -15.66 19.20
CA LYS A 5 74.86 -14.65 19.29
C LYS A 5 74.88 -13.80 18.01
N THR A 6 73.70 -13.35 17.56
CA THR A 6 73.34 -12.07 16.90
C THR A 6 72.00 -12.30 16.15
N ILE A 7 71.06 -11.38 15.89
CA ILE A 7 70.90 -9.93 15.99
C ILE A 7 69.38 -9.65 15.91
N SER A 8 68.95 -8.59 16.60
CA SER A 8 67.84 -7.68 16.28
C SER A 8 66.91 -8.05 15.09
N CYS A 9 65.65 -8.33 15.39
CA CYS A 9 64.55 -8.12 14.43
C CYS A 9 63.46 -7.28 15.11
N GLN A 10 63.87 -6.11 15.59
CA GLN A 10 63.03 -5.15 16.32
C GLN A 10 62.50 -4.06 15.37
N HIS A 11 62.08 -4.40 14.15
CA HIS A 11 61.72 -3.39 13.14
C HIS A 11 60.60 -3.76 12.15
N HIS A 12 59.75 -4.74 12.46
CA HIS A 12 58.59 -5.06 11.60
C HIS A 12 57.23 -5.13 12.33
N LEU A 13 57.19 -4.81 13.63
CA LEU A 13 55.97 -4.86 14.44
C LEU A 13 55.08 -3.60 14.37
N PHE A 14 55.33 -2.64 13.48
CA PHE A 14 54.65 -1.33 13.54
C PHE A 14 54.12 -0.76 12.21
N LYS A 15 53.91 -1.57 11.16
CA LYS A 15 53.43 -1.04 9.86
C LYS A 15 52.36 -1.86 9.12
N SER A 16 51.50 -2.57 9.83
CA SER A 16 50.30 -3.18 9.20
C SER A 16 49.03 -3.05 10.04
N LEU A 17 48.98 -2.06 10.94
CA LEU A 17 47.80 -1.70 11.70
C LEU A 17 47.33 -0.33 11.23
N GLY A 18 46.56 -0.26 10.14
CA GLY A 18 46.15 1.06 9.65
C GLY A 18 45.35 1.18 8.37
N ILE A 19 44.86 0.09 7.75
CA ILE A 19 44.01 0.21 6.55
C ILE A 19 42.95 -0.90 6.56
N THR A 20 41.96 -0.80 7.44
CA THR A 20 40.71 -1.59 7.34
C THR A 20 39.52 -0.94 8.04
N ILE A 21 39.54 0.39 8.24
CA ILE A 21 38.41 1.18 8.79
C ILE A 21 37.96 2.22 7.75
N ALA A 22 37.81 1.82 6.49
CA ALA A 22 37.30 2.69 5.42
C ALA A 22 36.27 1.99 4.51
N LEU A 23 35.77 0.81 4.89
CA LEU A 23 34.78 0.06 4.11
C LEU A 23 33.48 -0.26 4.89
N LEU A 24 33.25 0.40 6.03
CA LEU A 24 32.05 0.21 6.88
C LEU A 24 31.15 1.45 6.96
N GLY A 25 31.47 2.53 6.23
CA GLY A 25 30.79 3.83 6.39
C GLY A 25 29.65 4.13 5.42
N LEU A 26 29.42 3.32 4.39
CA LEU A 26 28.44 3.62 3.34
C LEU A 26 27.68 2.36 2.88
N GLN A 27 27.10 1.65 3.84
CA GLN A 27 25.88 0.89 3.56
C GLN A 27 24.77 1.58 4.32
N GLN A 28 24.26 2.68 3.77
CA GLN A 28 22.93 3.13 4.13
C GLN A 28 22.00 2.01 3.66
N PRO A 29 21.31 1.27 4.55
CA PRO A 29 20.19 0.47 4.10
C PRO A 29 19.14 1.49 3.65
N SER A 30 19.03 1.71 2.35
CA SER A 30 17.81 2.23 1.78
C SER A 30 16.77 1.14 1.98
N THR A 31 16.17 1.11 3.18
CA THR A 31 14.86 0.51 3.38
C THR A 31 13.89 1.30 2.51
N LEU A 32 13.83 0.94 1.23
CA LEU A 32 12.68 1.16 0.38
C LEU A 32 11.56 0.34 1.01
N ALA A 33 10.90 0.92 2.01
CA ALA A 33 9.51 0.59 2.27
C ALA A 33 8.80 0.89 0.95
N GLN A 34 8.52 -0.16 0.18
CA GLN A 34 7.71 -0.09 -1.02
C GLN A 34 6.30 0.27 -0.55
N SER A 35 6.07 1.55 -0.30
CA SER A 35 4.73 2.09 -0.22
C SER A 35 4.08 1.80 -1.56
N LEU A 36 2.97 1.06 -1.55
CA LEU A 36 2.07 0.94 -2.71
C LEU A 36 1.58 2.33 -3.21
N PHE A 37 1.89 3.39 -2.47
CA PHE A 37 1.54 4.78 -2.71
C PHE A 37 2.82 5.63 -2.82
N GLY A 38 3.14 6.10 -4.02
CA GLY A 38 4.20 7.10 -4.26
C GLY A 38 3.77 8.53 -3.92
N ASN A 39 2.94 8.70 -2.88
CA ASN A 39 2.38 10.01 -2.53
C ASN A 39 3.45 10.84 -1.80
N PRO A 40 3.88 12.00 -2.34
CA PRO A 40 4.77 12.89 -1.62
C PRO A 40 4.06 13.44 -0.38
N GLU A 41 4.81 13.61 0.72
CA GLU A 41 4.29 14.22 1.94
C GLU A 41 3.86 15.66 1.65
N PRO A 42 2.66 16.09 2.08
CA PRO A 42 2.21 17.46 1.91
C PRO A 42 3.06 18.44 2.74
N THR A 43 3.53 19.49 2.07
CA THR A 43 4.35 20.53 2.68
C THR A 43 3.50 21.64 3.30
N GLU A 44 2.32 21.91 2.75
CA GLU A 44 1.44 22.99 3.22
C GLU A 44 0.27 22.48 4.08
N ILE A 45 -0.19 23.32 4.99
CA ILE A 45 -1.38 23.05 5.82
C ILE A 45 -2.62 23.00 4.92
N ASN A 46 -3.48 22.02 5.14
CA ASN A 46 -4.70 21.72 4.38
C ASN A 46 -4.46 21.36 2.91
N GLN A 47 -3.22 20.96 2.56
CA GLN A 47 -2.90 20.42 1.26
C GLN A 47 -3.02 18.89 1.29
N LEU A 48 -3.77 18.33 0.34
CA LEU A 48 -3.78 16.90 0.08
C LEU A 48 -2.54 16.50 -0.73
N SER A 49 -1.98 15.33 -0.44
CA SER A 49 -0.88 14.75 -1.21
C SER A 49 -1.26 14.59 -2.69
N THR A 50 -0.41 15.02 -3.63
CA THR A 50 -0.62 14.88 -5.09
C THR A 50 0.67 14.47 -5.81
N PRO A 51 0.62 13.71 -6.91
CA PRO A 51 -0.56 13.12 -7.56
C PRO A 51 -1.03 11.83 -6.86
N GLN A 52 -2.33 11.56 -6.86
CA GLN A 52 -2.90 10.35 -6.29
C GLN A 52 -3.29 9.40 -7.41
N SER A 53 -2.50 8.35 -7.62
CA SER A 53 -2.91 7.18 -8.41
C SER A 53 -2.94 5.97 -7.51
N LEU A 54 -3.98 5.16 -7.61
CA LEU A 54 -4.10 3.89 -6.90
C LEU A 54 -4.25 2.77 -7.92
N ASP A 55 -3.21 1.96 -8.01
CA ASP A 55 -3.26 0.72 -8.79
C ASP A 55 -3.81 -0.40 -7.90
N ILE A 56 -4.97 -0.91 -8.27
CA ILE A 56 -5.59 -2.05 -7.60
C ILE A 56 -5.01 -3.32 -8.25
N PRO A 57 -4.35 -4.22 -7.49
CA PRO A 57 -3.83 -5.45 -8.05
C PRO A 57 -4.92 -6.30 -8.72
N PRO A 58 -4.61 -7.18 -9.67
CA PRO A 58 -5.59 -8.14 -10.18
C PRO A 58 -6.22 -8.98 -9.06
N ILE A 59 -7.47 -9.40 -9.23
CA ILE A 59 -8.13 -10.33 -8.30
C ILE A 59 -7.52 -11.71 -8.47
N ALA A 60 -6.90 -12.23 -7.42
CA ALA A 60 -6.27 -13.53 -7.42
C ALA A 60 -7.32 -14.66 -7.40
N GLN A 61 -6.99 -15.81 -7.97
CA GLN A 61 -7.89 -16.98 -7.96
C GLN A 61 -8.29 -17.39 -6.53
N THR A 62 -7.37 -17.27 -5.58
CA THR A 62 -7.61 -17.57 -4.15
C THR A 62 -8.63 -16.64 -3.50
N GLU A 63 -8.84 -15.44 -4.04
CA GLU A 63 -9.87 -14.51 -3.55
C GLU A 63 -11.28 -14.89 -4.06
N ILE A 64 -11.35 -15.60 -5.19
CA ILE A 64 -12.61 -16.04 -5.83
C ILE A 64 -12.98 -17.45 -5.37
N SER A 65 -12.01 -18.36 -5.30
CA SER A 65 -12.18 -19.75 -4.89
C SER A 65 -11.10 -20.10 -3.87
N PRO A 66 -11.35 -19.90 -2.56
CA PRO A 66 -10.36 -20.16 -1.52
C PRO A 66 -10.04 -21.66 -1.40
N THR A 67 -10.95 -22.55 -1.77
CA THR A 67 -10.74 -24.00 -1.76
C THR A 67 -10.23 -24.47 -3.13
N ARG A 68 -9.04 -25.08 -3.16
CA ARG A 68 -8.36 -25.45 -4.41
C ARG A 68 -8.74 -26.84 -4.94
N ASN A 69 -9.15 -27.75 -4.06
CA ASN A 69 -9.55 -29.12 -4.39
C ASN A 69 -10.54 -29.61 -3.31
N GLU A 70 -11.81 -29.75 -3.66
CA GLU A 70 -12.77 -30.48 -2.83
C GLU A 70 -12.97 -31.87 -3.42
N SER A 71 -12.77 -32.89 -2.58
CA SER A 71 -13.14 -34.26 -2.92
C SER A 71 -14.57 -34.47 -2.46
N VAL A 72 -15.44 -34.81 -3.40
CA VAL A 72 -16.84 -35.12 -3.15
C VAL A 72 -16.95 -36.47 -2.42
N THR A 73 -17.72 -36.52 -1.33
CA THR A 73 -17.85 -37.74 -0.49
C THR A 73 -19.14 -38.50 -0.73
N ASN A 74 -20.12 -37.90 -1.41
CA ASN A 74 -21.40 -38.51 -1.77
C ASN A 74 -21.86 -38.03 -3.17
N GLU A 75 -22.79 -38.73 -3.82
CA GLU A 75 -23.27 -38.35 -5.16
C GLU A 75 -24.07 -37.03 -5.18
N GLN A 76 -24.66 -36.64 -4.05
CA GLN A 76 -25.39 -35.37 -3.92
C GLN A 76 -24.46 -34.16 -4.06
N ASP A 77 -23.21 -34.22 -3.59
CA ASP A 77 -22.29 -33.08 -3.68
C ASP A 77 -21.84 -32.83 -5.14
N LEU A 78 -21.96 -33.80 -6.05
CA LEU A 78 -21.73 -33.60 -7.49
C LEU A 78 -22.77 -32.66 -8.13
N LEU A 79 -23.95 -32.56 -7.51
CA LEU A 79 -25.03 -31.68 -7.96
C LEU A 79 -25.01 -30.32 -7.25
N ALA A 80 -24.16 -30.15 -6.24
CA ALA A 80 -24.03 -28.88 -5.55
C ALA A 80 -23.35 -27.85 -6.47
N PRO A 81 -23.86 -26.61 -6.56
CA PRO A 81 -23.20 -25.58 -7.34
C PRO A 81 -21.84 -25.25 -6.70
N PRO A 82 -20.81 -24.97 -7.51
CA PRO A 82 -19.52 -24.54 -7.00
C PRO A 82 -19.67 -23.26 -6.18
N GLN A 83 -19.05 -23.22 -5.01
CA GLN A 83 -19.06 -22.04 -4.14
C GLN A 83 -17.96 -21.08 -4.57
N PHE A 84 -18.37 -19.88 -4.98
CA PHE A 84 -17.46 -18.80 -5.32
C PHE A 84 -17.70 -17.61 -4.41
N ASN A 85 -16.61 -16.94 -4.03
CA ASN A 85 -16.69 -15.64 -3.41
C ASN A 85 -16.97 -14.57 -4.47
N ILE A 86 -18.20 -14.09 -4.47
CA ILE A 86 -18.68 -13.05 -5.39
C ILE A 86 -18.44 -11.62 -4.86
N VAL A 87 -17.95 -11.45 -3.62
CA VAL A 87 -17.66 -10.14 -3.04
C VAL A 87 -16.20 -10.07 -2.60
N ILE A 88 -15.41 -9.28 -3.32
CA ILE A 88 -14.00 -9.06 -2.99
C ILE A 88 -13.88 -7.77 -2.18
N THR A 89 -13.33 -7.88 -0.97
CA THR A 89 -13.11 -6.74 -0.07
C THR A 89 -11.63 -6.44 0.04
N ARG A 90 -11.24 -5.19 -0.17
CA ARG A 90 -9.84 -4.75 -0.07
C ARG A 90 -9.72 -3.41 0.62
N ASP A 91 -8.75 -3.33 1.52
CA ASP A 91 -8.47 -2.13 2.30
C ASP A 91 -7.28 -1.41 1.69
N PHE A 92 -7.47 -0.14 1.38
CA PHE A 92 -6.41 0.74 0.93
C PHE A 92 -6.23 1.81 2.00
N SER A 93 -5.26 1.59 2.89
CA SER A 93 -4.81 2.61 3.83
C SER A 93 -3.93 3.64 3.11
N SER A 94 -3.85 4.85 3.64
CA SER A 94 -2.89 5.87 3.19
C SER A 94 -3.05 6.33 1.74
N ILE A 95 -4.26 6.30 1.20
CA ILE A 95 -4.52 6.74 -0.19
C ILE A 95 -4.37 8.26 -0.34
N TRP A 96 -4.46 8.99 0.76
CA TRP A 96 -4.20 10.41 0.86
C TRP A 96 -3.54 10.75 2.19
N GLN A 97 -2.76 11.83 2.19
CA GLN A 97 -2.21 12.47 3.37
C GLN A 97 -2.55 13.96 3.37
N MET A 98 -2.67 14.55 4.56
CA MET A 98 -2.91 15.97 4.74
C MET A 98 -2.16 16.48 5.97
N ARG A 99 -1.51 17.63 5.85
CA ARG A 99 -0.98 18.34 7.01
C ARG A 99 -2.07 19.24 7.57
N VAL A 100 -2.33 19.17 8.87
CA VAL A 100 -3.38 19.95 9.54
C VAL A 100 -2.87 20.57 10.84
N PRO A 101 -3.52 21.62 11.35
CA PRO A 101 -3.31 22.06 12.72
C PRO A 101 -3.69 20.95 13.70
N ILE A 102 -2.91 20.82 14.79
CA ILE A 102 -3.08 19.76 15.79
C ILE A 102 -4.51 19.71 16.38
N ASP A 103 -5.13 20.85 16.58
CA ASP A 103 -6.48 21.02 17.13
C ASP A 103 -7.59 20.51 16.18
N GLN A 104 -7.28 20.38 14.89
CA GLN A 104 -8.24 19.96 13.86
C GLN A 104 -8.21 18.47 13.56
N VAL A 105 -7.22 17.71 14.06
CA VAL A 105 -7.07 16.27 13.74
C VAL A 105 -8.37 15.48 13.96
N ASN A 106 -9.09 15.77 15.06
CA ASN A 106 -10.31 15.05 15.45
C ASN A 106 -11.60 15.58 14.77
N SER A 107 -11.53 16.72 14.08
CA SER A 107 -12.69 17.29 13.37
C SER A 107 -12.78 16.84 11.91
N LEU A 108 -11.71 16.20 11.39
CA LEU A 108 -11.64 15.77 10.00
C LEU A 108 -12.56 14.59 9.71
N TYR A 109 -13.12 14.59 8.50
CA TYR A 109 -13.76 13.44 7.88
C TYR A 109 -13.49 13.44 6.37
N ALA A 110 -13.51 12.24 5.78
CA ALA A 110 -13.31 12.06 4.35
C ALA A 110 -14.54 11.42 3.71
N THR A 111 -14.94 11.97 2.56
CA THR A 111 -15.97 11.40 1.68
C THR A 111 -15.33 10.93 0.40
N TYR A 112 -15.89 9.86 -0.17
CA TYR A 112 -15.36 9.21 -1.36
C TYR A 112 -16.45 9.07 -2.41
N ALA A 113 -16.10 9.36 -3.66
CA ALA A 113 -16.97 9.15 -4.81
C ALA A 113 -16.22 8.37 -5.89
N LEU A 114 -16.85 7.35 -6.47
CA LEU A 114 -16.27 6.58 -7.57
C LEU A 114 -17.05 6.87 -8.85
N LYS A 115 -16.33 7.16 -9.93
CA LYS A 115 -16.88 7.35 -11.27
C LYS A 115 -16.14 6.47 -12.28
N ALA A 116 -16.85 5.60 -12.98
CA ALA A 116 -16.30 4.76 -14.03
C ALA A 116 -15.95 5.55 -15.30
N GLY A 117 -15.14 4.95 -16.18
CA GLY A 117 -14.78 5.53 -17.48
C GLY A 117 -15.99 5.72 -18.42
N ASN A 118 -17.06 4.96 -18.20
CA ASN A 118 -18.35 5.12 -18.90
C ASN A 118 -19.25 6.22 -18.28
N GLY A 119 -18.79 6.91 -17.24
CA GLY A 119 -19.51 7.99 -16.55
C GLY A 119 -20.46 7.56 -15.43
N GLN A 120 -20.65 6.26 -15.19
CA GLN A 120 -21.51 5.74 -14.12
C GLN A 120 -20.86 5.90 -12.74
N ASN A 121 -21.68 6.11 -11.72
CA ASN A 121 -21.21 6.29 -10.34
C ASN A 121 -21.25 4.97 -9.57
N GLY A 122 -20.30 4.78 -8.65
CA GLY A 122 -20.26 3.63 -7.75
C GLY A 122 -19.92 2.30 -8.44
N VAL A 123 -19.34 2.35 -9.64
CA VAL A 123 -18.96 1.15 -10.39
C VAL A 123 -17.55 1.31 -10.96
N PHE A 124 -16.91 0.19 -11.23
CA PHE A 124 -15.82 0.12 -12.22
C PHE A 124 -16.39 -0.30 -13.57
N SER A 125 -15.86 0.25 -14.66
CA SER A 125 -16.21 -0.17 -16.03
C SER A 125 -15.04 -0.93 -16.66
N SER A 126 -15.35 -1.95 -17.47
CA SER A 126 -14.33 -2.65 -18.25
C SER A 126 -13.65 -1.70 -19.24
N GLN A 127 -12.35 -1.88 -19.42
CA GLN A 127 -11.56 -1.14 -20.40
C GLN A 127 -11.82 -1.62 -21.84
N GLN A 128 -12.34 -2.84 -22.01
CA GLN A 128 -12.67 -3.43 -23.31
C GLN A 128 -14.14 -3.23 -23.70
N ASN A 129 -15.05 -3.19 -22.73
CA ASN A 129 -16.48 -3.01 -22.97
C ASN A 129 -17.12 -2.13 -21.89
N SER A 130 -17.50 -0.90 -22.25
CA SER A 130 -18.07 0.09 -21.33
C SER A 130 -19.41 -0.32 -20.70
N ASN A 131 -20.12 -1.31 -21.28
CA ASN A 131 -21.37 -1.84 -20.71
C ASN A 131 -21.12 -2.89 -19.61
N SER A 132 -19.92 -3.49 -19.55
CA SER A 132 -19.56 -4.43 -18.50
C SER A 132 -19.08 -3.65 -17.28
N THR A 133 -19.75 -3.84 -16.14
CA THR A 133 -19.49 -3.09 -14.92
C THR A 133 -19.42 -3.97 -13.69
N VAL A 134 -18.70 -3.50 -12.68
CA VAL A 134 -18.58 -4.12 -11.35
C VAL A 134 -19.07 -3.10 -10.33
N GLN A 135 -20.06 -3.47 -9.51
CA GLN A 135 -20.55 -2.61 -8.45
C GLN A 135 -19.51 -2.51 -7.34
N VAL A 136 -19.25 -1.29 -6.87
CA VAL A 136 -18.32 -1.02 -5.78
C VAL A 136 -19.03 -0.23 -4.70
N SER A 137 -18.96 -0.70 -3.45
CA SER A 137 -19.27 0.14 -2.30
C SER A 137 -17.98 0.62 -1.63
N LEU A 138 -17.97 1.90 -1.27
CA LEU A 138 -16.84 2.57 -0.62
C LEU A 138 -17.17 2.74 0.86
N GLU A 139 -16.30 2.22 1.72
CA GLU A 139 -16.41 2.38 3.18
C GLU A 139 -15.18 3.18 3.66
N PRO A 140 -15.36 4.42 4.18
CA PRO A 140 -14.25 5.18 4.76
C PRO A 140 -13.51 4.40 5.84
N LEU A 141 -12.18 4.37 5.77
CA LEU A 141 -11.35 3.93 6.89
C LEU A 141 -11.11 5.09 7.85
N ALA A 142 -10.76 4.75 9.10
CA ALA A 142 -10.42 5.76 10.11
C ALA A 142 -9.23 6.61 9.65
N ILE A 143 -9.30 7.92 9.91
CA ILE A 143 -8.18 8.83 9.73
C ILE A 143 -7.20 8.58 10.88
N THR A 144 -5.92 8.41 10.55
CA THR A 144 -4.86 8.17 11.52
C THR A 144 -3.83 9.28 11.48
N GLU A 145 -3.37 9.72 12.64
CA GLU A 145 -2.21 10.60 12.77
C GLU A 145 -0.92 9.80 12.52
N VAL A 146 -0.11 10.28 11.56
CA VAL A 146 1.16 9.69 11.16
C VAL A 146 2.31 10.35 11.92
N SER A 147 2.27 11.67 12.06
CA SER A 147 3.28 12.44 12.78
C SER A 147 2.70 13.72 13.37
N ARG A 148 3.42 14.27 14.35
CA ARG A 148 3.06 15.49 15.06
C ARG A 148 4.31 16.33 15.29
N ASP A 149 4.23 17.60 14.94
CA ASP A 149 5.27 18.58 15.19
C ASP A 149 4.72 19.72 16.06
N GLN A 150 5.19 19.76 17.30
CA GLN A 150 4.80 20.79 18.27
C GLN A 150 5.39 22.16 17.94
N ASN A 151 6.53 22.22 17.24
CA ASN A 151 7.17 23.50 16.91
C ASN A 151 6.37 24.25 15.85
N SER A 152 5.82 23.53 14.86
CA SER A 152 4.95 24.10 13.83
C SER A 152 3.46 24.05 14.19
N ASN A 153 3.09 23.45 15.33
CA ASN A 153 1.70 23.16 15.71
C ASN A 153 0.92 22.39 14.62
N THR A 154 1.60 21.49 13.90
CA THR A 154 0.99 20.69 12.82
C THR A 154 1.03 19.20 13.11
N ALA A 155 0.10 18.47 12.51
CA ALA A 155 0.07 17.02 12.46
C ALA A 155 -0.07 16.57 11.01
N LEU A 156 0.62 15.50 10.65
CA LEU A 156 0.41 14.80 9.40
C LEU A 156 -0.62 13.70 9.66
N VAL A 157 -1.73 13.73 8.94
CA VAL A 157 -2.76 12.69 9.00
C VAL A 157 -2.86 11.98 7.67
N GLN A 158 -3.37 10.75 7.71
CA GLN A 158 -3.66 9.96 6.52
C GLN A 158 -5.02 9.29 6.64
N GLY A 159 -5.63 8.99 5.49
CA GLY A 159 -6.86 8.22 5.44
C GLY A 159 -6.86 7.22 4.29
N GLY A 160 -7.91 6.42 4.27
CA GLY A 160 -8.05 5.31 3.34
C GLY A 160 -9.49 4.92 3.11
N VAL A 161 -9.68 3.94 2.24
CA VAL A 161 -10.99 3.42 1.87
C VAL A 161 -10.95 1.90 1.78
N ARG A 162 -12.02 1.26 2.25
CA ARG A 162 -12.33 -0.14 1.97
C ARG A 162 -13.22 -0.21 0.74
N LEU A 163 -12.77 -0.94 -0.26
CA LEU A 163 -13.54 -1.24 -1.47
C LEU A 163 -14.20 -2.60 -1.29
N ARG A 164 -15.51 -2.68 -1.52
CA ARG A 164 -16.21 -3.96 -1.66
C ARG A 164 -16.76 -4.08 -3.07
N MET A 165 -16.16 -4.97 -3.83
CA MET A 165 -16.47 -5.21 -5.24
C MET A 165 -17.40 -6.39 -5.35
N ASN A 166 -18.60 -6.18 -5.90
CA ASN A 166 -19.58 -7.23 -6.14
C ASN A 166 -19.48 -7.71 -7.60
N LEU A 167 -18.99 -8.93 -7.76
CA LEU A 167 -18.74 -9.60 -9.04
C LEU A 167 -19.97 -10.38 -9.55
N ALA A 168 -21.08 -10.45 -8.81
CA ALA A 168 -22.26 -11.24 -9.18
C ALA A 168 -22.87 -10.83 -10.53
N LYS A 169 -22.64 -9.58 -10.97
CA LYS A 169 -23.11 -9.04 -12.25
C LYS A 169 -21.99 -8.80 -13.26
N ALA A 170 -20.75 -9.18 -12.93
CA ALA A 170 -19.64 -9.04 -13.86
C ALA A 170 -19.83 -10.01 -15.03
N GLN A 171 -20.05 -9.47 -16.22
CA GLN A 171 -20.35 -10.30 -17.41
C GLN A 171 -19.09 -10.83 -18.08
N LEU A 172 -17.98 -10.08 -17.98
CA LEU A 172 -16.73 -10.38 -18.67
C LEU A 172 -15.55 -10.35 -17.70
N ALA A 173 -14.63 -11.29 -17.85
CA ALA A 173 -13.32 -11.18 -17.23
C ALA A 173 -12.50 -10.09 -17.95
N GLY A 174 -11.62 -9.40 -17.23
CA GLY A 174 -10.75 -8.39 -17.82
C GLY A 174 -10.34 -7.30 -16.85
N ALA A 175 -9.80 -6.22 -17.41
CA ALA A 175 -9.38 -5.05 -16.65
C ALA A 175 -10.55 -4.07 -16.48
N TYR A 176 -10.74 -3.61 -15.25
CA TYR A 176 -11.79 -2.68 -14.85
C TYR A 176 -11.14 -1.46 -14.20
N ALA A 177 -11.70 -0.27 -14.47
CA ALA A 177 -11.15 0.97 -13.97
C ALA A 177 -12.24 1.99 -13.61
N GLY A 178 -11.85 2.97 -12.80
CA GLY A 178 -12.65 4.14 -12.45
C GLY A 178 -11.79 5.18 -11.76
N GLN A 179 -12.35 6.37 -11.58
CA GLN A 179 -11.75 7.49 -10.88
C GLN A 179 -12.37 7.60 -9.48
N LEU A 180 -11.54 7.48 -8.46
CA LEU A 180 -11.91 7.75 -7.08
C LEU A 180 -11.61 9.22 -6.76
N THR A 181 -12.62 9.96 -6.34
CA THR A 181 -12.49 11.32 -5.81
C THR A 181 -12.56 11.26 -4.30
N VAL A 182 -11.58 11.87 -3.64
CA VAL A 182 -11.54 12.05 -2.18
C VAL A 182 -11.83 13.51 -1.86
N THR A 183 -12.67 13.77 -0.88
CA THR A 183 -12.87 15.11 -0.32
C THR A 183 -12.70 15.03 1.19
N VAL A 184 -11.76 15.80 1.72
CA VAL A 184 -11.50 15.89 3.16
C VAL A 184 -12.04 17.22 3.66
N ASN A 185 -12.84 17.19 4.72
CA ASN A 185 -13.46 18.37 5.32
C ASN A 185 -13.25 18.36 6.84
N SER A 186 -13.32 19.54 7.46
CA SER A 186 -13.50 19.68 8.91
C SER A 186 -14.98 19.83 9.22
N LYS A 187 -15.41 19.26 10.34
CA LYS A 187 -16.66 19.64 11.00
C LYS A 187 -16.63 21.09 11.47
#